data_AF-A0A7S2H9T1-F1
#
_entry.id   AF-A0A7S2H9T1-F1
#
_cell.length_a   1.000
_cell.length_b   1.000
_cell.length_c   1.000
_cell.angle_alpha   90.00
_cell.angle_beta   90.00
_cell.angle_gamma   90.00
#
_symmetry.space_group_name_H-M   'P 1'
#
loop_
_entity.id
_entity.type
_entity.pdbx_description
1 polymer ?
#
loop_
_entity_poly.entity_id
_entity_poly.type
_entity_poly.pdbx_seq_one_letter_code
_entity_poly.pdbx_strand_id
1 'polypeptide(L)'
;TFRRREFICGCAKVEADDITSFRSKIGALRSDLLSGKILPEVYAYTFTVALEPPLKVMPLEDACQYWALMLPNWALREDFCSWAEQHMKGKAINRDVWMIVLKLAREVPADLSTYDDDPAWPVVL
;
A
#
# COMPACT_ATOMS: atom_id res chain seq x y z
N THR A 1 2.69 9.16 14.78
CA THR A 1 2.07 9.86 15.94
C THR A 1 0.59 10.09 15.70
N PHE A 2 -0.25 9.86 16.70
CA PHE A 2 -1.70 10.08 16.63
C PHE A 2 -2.07 11.47 17.16
N ARG A 3 -2.56 12.39 16.31
CA ARG A 3 -2.85 13.77 16.74
C ARG A 3 -4.31 13.93 17.16
N ARG A 4 -4.54 14.69 18.25
CA ARG A 4 -5.89 14.99 18.77
C ARG A 4 -6.85 15.51 17.70
N ARG A 5 -6.36 16.39 16.81
CA ARG A 5 -7.18 16.95 15.72
C ARG A 5 -7.60 15.88 14.71
N GLU A 6 -6.67 15.00 14.31
CA GLU A 6 -6.94 13.91 13.37
C GLU A 6 -7.98 12.94 13.96
N PHE A 7 -7.86 12.64 15.25
CA PHE A 7 -8.83 11.82 15.96
C PHE A 7 -10.23 12.44 15.97
N ILE A 8 -10.37 13.68 16.46
CA ILE A 8 -11.68 14.34 16.58
C ILE A 8 -12.33 14.51 15.20
N CYS A 9 -11.58 14.96 14.20
CA CYS A 9 -12.11 15.13 12.84
C CYS A 9 -12.46 13.78 12.20
N GLY A 10 -11.66 12.73 12.43
CA GLY A 10 -11.92 11.39 11.94
C GLY A 10 -13.20 10.81 12.52
N CYS A 11 -13.36 10.86 13.85
CA CYS A 11 -14.58 10.44 14.56
C CYS A 11 -15.83 11.19 14.08
N ALA A 12 -15.75 12.51 13.92
CA ALA A 12 -16.85 13.31 13.38
C ALA A 12 -17.22 12.89 11.95
N LYS A 13 -16.22 12.63 11.08
CA LYS A 13 -16.44 12.23 9.68
C LYS A 13 -17.11 10.86 9.55
N VAL A 14 -16.84 9.93 10.47
CA VAL A 14 -17.49 8.60 10.48
C VAL A 14 -18.75 8.54 11.33
N GLU A 15 -19.17 9.69 11.89
CA GLU A 15 -20.33 9.82 12.78
C GLU A 15 -20.25 8.83 13.96
N ALA A 16 -19.09 8.79 14.62
CA ALA A 16 -18.86 7.97 15.81
C ALA A 16 -18.40 8.84 16.98
N ASP A 17 -19.19 8.84 18.04
CA ASP A 17 -19.00 9.59 19.29
C ASP A 17 -18.56 8.71 20.48
N ASP A 18 -18.57 7.39 20.33
CA ASP A 18 -18.10 6.43 21.32
C ASP A 18 -17.37 5.24 20.68
N ILE A 19 -16.75 4.39 21.51
CA ILE A 19 -15.99 3.23 21.04
C ILE A 19 -16.87 2.17 20.36
N THR A 20 -18.14 2.07 20.76
CA THR A 20 -19.10 1.10 20.22
C THR A 20 -19.54 1.54 18.83
N SER A 21 -19.91 2.82 18.66
CA SER A 21 -20.24 3.40 17.36
C SER A 21 -19.05 3.34 16.42
N PHE A 22 -17.83 3.61 16.89
CA PHE A 22 -16.61 3.45 16.08
C PHE A 22 -16.40 1.99 15.61
N ARG A 23 -16.52 1.01 16.52
CA ARG A 23 -16.40 -0.42 16.19
C ARG A 23 -17.42 -0.86 15.15
N SER A 24 -18.64 -0.34 15.20
CA SER A 24 -19.69 -0.66 14.23
C SER A 24 -19.33 -0.24 12.80
N LYS A 25 -18.52 0.81 12.62
CA LYS A 25 -18.09 1.32 11.30
C LYS A 25 -16.97 0.48 10.67
N ILE A 26 -16.21 -0.28 11.46
CA ILE A 26 -15.07 -1.08 10.97
C ILE A 26 -15.51 -2.09 9.89
N GLY A 27 -16.68 -2.69 10.03
CA GLY A 27 -17.21 -3.64 9.05
C GLY A 27 -17.39 -3.02 7.66
N ALA A 28 -18.02 -1.84 7.61
CA ALA A 28 -18.24 -1.09 6.37
C ALA A 28 -16.92 -0.64 5.74
N LEU A 29 -16.01 -0.05 6.53
CA LEU A 29 -14.69 0.38 6.05
C LEU A 29 -13.88 -0.78 5.48
N ARG A 30 -13.93 -1.96 6.12
CA ARG A 30 -13.30 -3.17 5.61
C ARG A 30 -13.94 -3.64 4.30
N SER A 31 -15.27 -3.61 4.20
CA SER A 31 -15.98 -3.96 2.96
C SER A 31 -15.60 -3.03 1.80
N ASP A 32 -15.50 -1.73 2.05
CA ASP A 32 -15.08 -0.75 1.04
C ASP A 32 -13.65 -1.02 0.57
N LEU A 33 -12.73 -1.34 1.49
CA LEU A 33 -11.36 -1.70 1.16
C LEU A 33 -11.30 -2.98 0.32
N LEU A 34 -12.02 -4.03 0.73
CA LEU A 34 -12.07 -5.32 0.03
C LEU A 34 -12.75 -5.22 -1.34
N SER A 35 -13.66 -4.25 -1.54
CA SER A 35 -14.22 -3.95 -2.86
C SER A 35 -13.20 -3.38 -3.85
N GLY A 36 -12.01 -2.99 -3.36
CA GLY A 36 -10.93 -2.41 -4.16
C GLY A 36 -11.14 -0.94 -4.54
N LYS A 37 -12.30 -0.34 -4.21
CA LYS A 37 -12.62 1.05 -4.56
C LYS A 37 -11.73 2.07 -3.88
N ILE A 38 -11.52 1.92 -2.57
CA ILE A 38 -10.70 2.84 -1.76
C ILE A 38 -9.25 2.37 -1.61
N LEU A 39 -8.92 1.17 -2.12
CA LEU A 39 -7.58 0.59 -1.97
C LEU A 39 -6.47 1.51 -2.51
N PRO A 40 -6.58 2.18 -3.69
CA PRO A 40 -5.53 3.09 -4.15
C PRO A 40 -5.24 4.25 -3.21
N GLU A 41 -6.28 4.82 -2.59
CA GLU A 41 -6.15 5.94 -1.65
C GLU A 41 -5.48 5.47 -0.35
N VAL A 42 -5.95 4.35 0.21
CA VAL A 42 -5.36 3.75 1.41
C VAL A 42 -3.90 3.34 1.16
N TYR A 43 -3.63 2.71 0.02
CA TYR A 43 -2.29 2.28 -0.38
C TYR A 43 -1.33 3.47 -0.53
N ALA A 44 -1.76 4.55 -1.18
CA ALA A 44 -0.95 5.77 -1.30
C ALA A 44 -0.72 6.46 0.05
N TYR A 45 -1.72 6.45 0.93
CA TYR A 45 -1.62 7.01 2.28
C TYR A 45 -0.67 6.22 3.17
N THR A 46 -0.68 4.88 3.07
CA THR A 46 0.22 4.00 3.83
C THR A 46 1.69 4.37 3.65
N PHE A 47 2.11 4.71 2.42
CA PHE A 47 3.49 5.17 2.17
C PHE A 47 3.84 6.43 2.98
N THR A 48 2.90 7.35 3.13
CA THR A 48 3.10 8.59 3.90
C THR A 48 3.17 8.32 5.40
N VAL A 49 2.38 7.35 5.90
CA VAL A 49 2.34 6.99 7.31
C VAL A 49 3.55 6.17 7.73
N ALA A 50 4.00 5.28 6.86
CA ALA A 50 5.15 4.42 7.08
C ALA A 50 6.49 5.18 7.10
N LEU A 51 6.53 6.37 6.48
CA LEU A 51 7.73 7.20 6.47
C LEU A 51 7.73 8.24 7.58
N GLU A 52 8.78 8.24 8.38
CA GLU A 52 9.09 9.36 9.27
C GLU A 52 9.77 10.49 8.47
N PRO A 53 9.26 11.73 8.50
CA PRO A 53 9.95 12.85 7.88
C PRO A 53 11.36 13.01 8.46
N PRO A 54 12.42 13.25 7.64
CA PRO A 54 12.41 13.67 6.23
C PRO A 54 12.61 12.53 5.21
N LEU A 55 12.44 11.27 5.61
CA LEU A 55 12.68 10.12 4.73
C LEU A 55 11.74 10.16 3.51
N LYS A 56 12.29 9.84 2.34
CA LYS A 56 11.58 9.81 1.05
C LYS A 56 11.45 8.40 0.47
N VAL A 57 12.07 7.42 1.12
CA VAL A 57 12.13 6.02 0.68
C VAL A 57 11.87 5.11 1.86
N MET A 58 11.13 4.04 1.63
CA MET A 58 10.81 3.00 2.59
C MET A 58 11.78 1.83 2.40
N PRO A 59 12.35 1.24 3.47
CA PRO A 59 13.12 0.01 3.35
C PRO A 59 12.31 -1.09 2.63
N LEU A 60 12.97 -1.89 1.78
CA LEU A 60 12.32 -2.97 1.04
C LEU A 60 11.64 -3.98 1.99
N GLU A 61 12.28 -4.29 3.12
CA GLU A 61 11.73 -5.19 4.13
C GLU A 61 10.37 -4.71 4.66
N ASP A 62 10.26 -3.42 4.99
CA ASP A 62 8.99 -2.80 5.43
C ASP A 62 7.96 -2.82 4.31
N ALA A 63 8.38 -2.50 3.07
CA ALA A 63 7.50 -2.52 1.91
C ALA A 63 6.90 -3.92 1.68
N CYS A 64 7.70 -4.99 1.80
CA CYS A 64 7.24 -6.37 1.71
C CYS A 64 6.21 -6.73 2.79
N GLN A 65 6.40 -6.26 4.03
CA GLN A 65 5.40 -6.45 5.09
C GLN A 65 4.09 -5.73 4.77
N TYR A 66 4.15 -4.49 4.28
CA TYR A 66 2.94 -3.77 3.88
C TYR A 66 2.25 -4.40 2.67
N TRP A 67 2.97 -4.93 1.70
CA TRP A 67 2.38 -5.68 0.58
C TRP A 67 1.70 -6.97 1.04
N ALA A 68 2.25 -7.68 2.02
CA ALA A 68 1.58 -8.84 2.60
C ALA A 68 0.23 -8.48 3.23
N LEU A 69 0.12 -7.29 3.83
CA LEU A 69 -1.11 -6.79 4.46
C LEU A 69 -2.13 -6.26 3.43
N MET A 70 -1.68 -5.49 2.45
CA MET A 70 -2.58 -4.75 1.54
C MET A 70 -2.87 -5.48 0.22
N LEU A 71 -1.98 -6.39 -0.19
CA LEU A 71 -2.07 -7.15 -1.45
C LEU A 71 -2.05 -8.67 -1.16
N PRO A 72 -2.99 -9.19 -0.34
CA PRO A 72 -2.95 -10.59 0.08
C PRO A 72 -3.10 -11.57 -1.09
N ASN A 73 -3.82 -11.18 -2.15
CA ASN A 73 -4.12 -12.02 -3.31
C ASN A 73 -3.14 -11.81 -4.49
N TRP A 74 -2.12 -10.98 -4.33
CA TRP A 74 -1.14 -10.76 -5.39
C TRP A 74 -0.17 -11.95 -5.47
N ALA A 75 -0.35 -12.78 -6.49
CA ALA A 75 0.37 -14.05 -6.65
C ALA A 75 1.90 -13.89 -6.77
N LEU A 76 2.37 -12.77 -7.35
CA LEU A 76 3.79 -12.51 -7.58
C LEU A 76 4.48 -11.81 -6.40
N ARG A 77 3.81 -11.63 -5.26
CA ARG A 77 4.35 -10.84 -4.14
C ARG A 77 5.68 -11.38 -3.61
N GLU A 78 5.74 -12.68 -3.32
CA GLU A 78 6.94 -13.31 -2.74
C GLU A 78 8.09 -13.34 -3.74
N ASP A 79 7.78 -13.63 -5.01
CA ASP A 79 8.74 -13.62 -6.11
C ASP A 79 9.30 -12.21 -6.35
N PHE A 80 8.44 -11.20 -6.33
CA PHE A 80 8.83 -9.80 -6.46
C PHE A 80 9.72 -9.34 -5.30
N CYS A 81 9.36 -9.65 -4.06
CA CYS A 81 10.18 -9.32 -2.89
C CYS A 81 11.56 -10.00 -2.96
N SER A 82 11.60 -11.28 -3.35
CA SER A 82 12.85 -12.03 -3.52
C SER A 82 13.70 -11.47 -4.66
N TRP A 83 13.08 -11.13 -5.79
CA TRP A 83 13.74 -10.49 -6.91
C TRP A 83 14.32 -9.12 -6.54
N ALA A 84 13.53 -8.28 -5.86
CA ALA A 84 13.94 -6.95 -5.43
C ALA A 84 15.11 -7.03 -4.43
N GLU A 85 15.10 -8.00 -3.52
CA GLU A 85 16.19 -8.22 -2.55
C GLU A 85 17.53 -8.55 -3.23
N GLN A 86 17.47 -9.24 -4.38
CA GLN A 86 18.65 -9.65 -5.15
C GLN A 86 19.14 -8.59 -6.14
N HIS A 87 18.22 -7.84 -6.76
CA HIS A 87 18.54 -6.99 -7.92
C HIS A 87 18.43 -5.48 -7.63
N MET A 88 17.58 -5.06 -6.69
CA MET A 88 17.35 -3.63 -6.43
C MET A 88 18.50 -3.00 -5.64
N LYS A 89 19.22 -2.08 -6.28
CA LYS A 89 20.27 -1.29 -5.62
C LYS A 89 19.67 -0.46 -4.48
N GLY A 90 20.28 -0.54 -3.30
CA GLY A 90 19.90 0.24 -2.12
C GLY A 90 18.69 -0.28 -1.34
N LYS A 91 17.98 -1.32 -1.84
CA LYS A 91 16.88 -2.00 -1.14
C LYS A 91 15.86 -1.03 -0.52
N ALA A 92 15.45 -0.03 -1.29
CA ALA A 92 14.59 1.04 -0.81
C ALA A 92 13.55 1.43 -1.87
N ILE A 93 12.29 1.53 -1.44
CA ILE A 93 11.13 1.81 -2.27
C ILE A 93 10.78 3.30 -2.19
N ASN A 94 10.83 4.00 -3.32
CA ASN A 94 10.31 5.36 -3.42
C ASN A 94 8.81 5.34 -3.75
N ARG A 95 8.17 6.52 -3.72
CA ARG A 95 6.72 6.65 -3.94
C ARG A 95 6.29 6.17 -5.33
N ASP A 96 7.12 6.34 -6.35
CA ASP A 96 6.77 5.97 -7.71
C ASP A 96 6.77 4.44 -7.87
N VAL A 97 7.84 3.77 -7.42
CA VAL A 97 7.94 2.30 -7.35
C VAL A 97 6.74 1.73 -6.58
N TRP A 98 6.46 2.31 -5.41
CA TRP A 98 5.33 1.91 -4.58
C TRP A 98 4.02 1.91 -5.37
N MET A 99 3.69 3.01 -6.06
CA MET A 99 2.46 3.14 -6.84
C MET A 99 2.42 2.23 -8.08
N ILE A 100 3.58 1.90 -8.65
CA ILE A 100 3.66 0.99 -9.80
C ILE A 100 3.42 -0.45 -9.39
N VAL A 101 3.91 -0.88 -8.22
CA VAL A 101 3.60 -2.21 -7.68
C VAL A 101 2.09 -2.41 -7.51
N LEU A 102 1.34 -1.37 -7.14
CA LEU A 102 -0.12 -1.47 -7.10
C LEU A 102 -0.75 -1.72 -8.48
N LYS A 103 -0.22 -1.09 -9.54
CA LYS A 103 -0.69 -1.33 -10.91
C LYS A 103 -0.35 -2.75 -11.34
N LEU A 104 0.89 -3.19 -11.10
CA LEU A 104 1.31 -4.57 -11.38
C LEU A 104 0.38 -5.57 -10.72
N ALA A 105 0.12 -5.40 -9.43
CA ALA A 105 -0.69 -6.31 -8.65
C ALA A 105 -2.16 -6.37 -9.07
N ARG A 106 -2.67 -5.36 -9.80
CA ARG A 106 -4.07 -5.24 -10.20
C ARG A 106 -4.32 -5.50 -11.68
N GLU A 107 -3.38 -5.13 -12.53
CA GLU A 107 -3.57 -5.07 -13.98
C GLU A 107 -2.83 -6.19 -14.70
N VAL A 108 -1.79 -6.78 -14.08
CA VAL A 108 -0.97 -7.80 -14.72
C VAL A 108 -1.30 -9.19 -14.15
N PRO A 109 -1.64 -10.17 -15.01
CA PRO A 109 -1.88 -11.54 -14.58
C PRO A 109 -0.61 -12.20 -14.06
N ALA A 110 -0.77 -13.28 -13.29
CA ALA A 110 0.35 -13.98 -12.66
C ALA A 110 1.33 -14.61 -13.66
N ASP A 111 0.90 -14.86 -14.89
CA ASP A 111 1.74 -15.37 -15.98
C ASP A 111 2.49 -14.26 -16.74
N LEU A 112 2.33 -12.99 -16.34
CA LEU A 112 2.92 -11.80 -16.96
C LEU A 112 2.56 -11.64 -18.45
N SER A 113 1.53 -12.32 -18.94
CA SER A 113 1.20 -12.36 -20.38
C SER A 113 0.85 -11.01 -20.99
N THR A 114 0.33 -10.08 -20.18
CA THR A 114 -0.04 -8.71 -20.62
C THR A 114 0.93 -7.65 -20.11
N TYR A 115 2.09 -8.05 -19.61
CA TYR A 115 3.12 -7.12 -19.17
C TYR A 115 3.82 -6.52 -20.40
N ASP A 116 3.86 -5.19 -20.47
CA ASP A 116 4.61 -4.44 -21.48
C ASP A 116 5.87 -3.87 -20.83
N ASP A 117 7.02 -4.09 -21.46
CA ASP A 117 8.35 -3.69 -20.97
C ASP A 117 8.64 -2.18 -21.17
N ASP A 118 7.73 -1.40 -21.77
CA ASP A 118 7.84 0.06 -21.95
C ASP A 118 7.80 0.83 -20.59
N PRO A 119 8.23 2.11 -20.48
CA PRO A 119 9.05 2.63 -19.38
C PRO A 119 8.28 2.92 -18.07
N ALA A 120 7.10 2.32 -17.89
CA ALA A 120 6.27 2.43 -16.70
C ALA A 120 6.92 1.76 -15.47
N TRP A 121 7.94 0.92 -15.65
CA TRP A 121 8.79 0.48 -14.55
C TRP A 121 9.96 1.44 -14.36
N PRO A 122 10.16 2.00 -13.16
CA PRO A 122 11.39 2.72 -12.86
C PRO A 122 12.52 1.75 -13.15
N VAL A 123 13.55 2.23 -13.84
CA VAL A 123 14.76 1.49 -14.21
C VAL A 123 15.52 1.11 -12.92
N VAL A 124 14.91 0.17 -12.19
CA VAL A 124 15.34 -0.42 -10.93
C VAL A 124 16.06 -1.74 -11.23
N LEU A 125 15.92 -2.26 -12.45
CA LEU A 125 16.77 -3.28 -13.06
C LEU A 125 18.22 -2.77 -13.21
#